data_AF-A0A2V6PA53-F1
#
_entry.id   AF-A0A2V6PA53-F1
#
_cell.length_a   1.000
_cell.length_b   1.000
_cell.length_c   1.000
_cell.angle_alpha   90.00
_cell.angle_beta   90.00
_cell.angle_gamma   90.00
#
_symmetry.space_group_name_H-M   'P 1'
#
loop_
_entity.id
_entity.type
_entity.pdbx_description
1 polymer ?
#
loop_
_entity_poly.entity_id
_entity_poly.type
_entity_poly.pdbx_seq_one_letter_code
_entity_poly.pdbx_strand_id
1 'polypeptide(L)' 'MARLTPITTKDQVAPKDQPVVDAIVKSRGAIQGPFTMFMHCPELAGRAAHLGA' A
#
# COMPACT_ATOMS: atom_id res chain seq x y z
N MET A 1 -16.71 -1.18 16.63
CA MET A 1 -16.48 -1.70 15.26
C MET A 1 -15.00 -1.55 14.95
N ALA A 2 -14.24 -2.64 14.81
CA ALA A 2 -12.81 -2.54 14.55
C ALA A 2 -12.60 -2.15 13.07
N ARG A 3 -12.12 -0.93 12.83
CA ARG A 3 -11.65 -0.49 11.51
C ARG A 3 -10.13 -0.45 11.56
N LEU A 4 -9.49 -0.99 10.54
CA LEU A 4 -8.04 -0.85 10.39
C LEU A 4 -7.68 0.62 10.15
N THR A 5 -6.57 1.07 10.72
CA THR A 5 -6.04 2.40 10.46
C THR A 5 -5.52 2.45 9.02
N PRO A 6 -5.92 3.43 8.20
CA PRO A 6 -5.38 3.57 6.85
C PRO A 6 -3.86 3.79 6.88
N ILE A 7 -3.14 3.07 6.04
CA ILE A 7 -1.71 3.31 5.77
C ILE A 7 -1.64 4.25 4.57
N THR A 8 -1.16 5.46 4.79
CA THR A 8 -1.06 6.52 3.77
C THR A 8 0.38 6.98 3.55
N THR A 9 1.31 6.64 4.46
CA THR A 9 2.72 7.03 4.37
C THR A 9 3.67 5.85 4.54
N LYS A 10 4.90 6.02 4.07
CA LYS A 10 5.96 5.00 4.08
C LYS A 10 6.42 4.64 5.50
N ASP A 11 6.38 5.60 6.42
CA ASP A 11 6.83 5.43 7.81
C ASP A 11 5.86 4.59 8.66
N GLN A 12 4.67 4.29 8.13
CA GLN A 12 3.66 3.46 8.79
C GLN A 12 3.84 1.96 8.54
N VAL A 13 4.81 1.56 7.73
CA VAL A 13 5.15 0.15 7.48
C VAL A 13 6.56 -0.18 7.91
N ALA A 14 6.83 -1.46 8.15
CA ALA A 14 8.17 -1.92 8.47
C ALA A 14 9.15 -1.63 7.31
N PRO A 15 10.45 -1.40 7.58
CA PRO A 15 11.44 -1.09 6.54
C PRO A 15 11.49 -2.11 5.38
N LYS A 16 11.20 -3.38 5.67
CA LYS A 16 11.15 -4.44 4.65
C LYS A 16 10.01 -4.27 3.62
N ASP A 17 8.93 -3.59 3.99
CA ASP A 17 7.72 -3.43 3.18
C ASP A 17 7.68 -2.07 2.46
N GLN A 18 8.55 -1.14 2.86
CA GLN A 18 8.73 0.16 2.23
C GLN A 18 8.96 0.12 0.71
N PRO A 19 9.68 -0.86 0.12
CA PRO A 19 9.80 -0.97 -1.34
C PRO A 19 8.46 -1.18 -2.06
N VAL A 20 7.49 -1.84 -1.42
CA VAL A 20 6.14 -2.01 -1.96
C VAL A 20 5.40 -0.68 -2.01
N VAL A 21 5.56 0.14 -0.96
CA VAL A 21 5.03 1.52 -0.92
C VAL A 21 5.59 2.34 -2.08
N ASP A 22 6.91 2.32 -2.27
CA ASP A 22 7.57 3.05 -3.35
C ASP A 22 7.07 2.61 -4.73
N ALA A 23 6.89 1.30 -4.95
CA ALA A 23 6.39 0.76 -6.21
C ALA A 23 4.95 1.22 -6.52
N ILE A 24 4.08 1.27 -5.50
CA ILE A 24 2.70 1.73 -5.65
C ILE A 24 2.66 3.25 -5.89
N VAL A 25 3.43 4.03 -5.13
CA VAL A 25 3.55 5.48 -5.36
C VAL A 25 4.09 5.76 -6.77
N LYS A 26 5.09 5.02 -7.22
CA LYS A 26 5.65 5.16 -8.58
C LYS A 26 4.61 4.88 -9.68
N SER A 27 3.72 3.92 -9.48
CA SER A 27 2.72 3.54 -10.50
C SER A 27 1.42 4.34 -10.41
N ARG A 28 1.04 4.84 -9.23
CA ARG A 28 -0.29 5.43 -8.95
C ARG A 28 -0.23 6.84 -8.37
N GLY A 29 0.95 7.40 -8.17
CA GLY A 29 1.18 8.73 -7.62
C GLY A 29 1.13 8.81 -6.09
N ALA A 30 0.34 7.98 -5.43
CA ALA A 30 0.20 7.97 -3.96
C ALA A 30 -0.40 6.66 -3.43
N ILE A 31 -0.29 6.43 -2.11
CA ILE A 31 -1.06 5.41 -1.41
C ILE A 31 -2.45 5.98 -1.11
N GLN A 32 -3.44 5.59 -1.90
CA GLN A 32 -4.80 6.14 -1.86
C GLN A 32 -5.84 5.04 -2.11
N GLY A 33 -7.09 5.34 -1.73
CA GLY A 33 -8.22 4.43 -1.94
C GLY A 33 -7.97 3.04 -1.33
N PRO A 34 -8.18 1.94 -2.07
CA PRO A 34 -8.08 0.59 -1.51
C PRO A 34 -6.65 0.23 -1.08
N PHE A 35 -5.61 0.86 -1.66
CA PHE A 35 -4.23 0.61 -1.27
C PHE A 35 -3.93 1.03 0.17
N THR A 36 -4.70 1.96 0.74
CA THR A 36 -4.56 2.33 2.16
C THR A 36 -4.92 1.20 3.11
N MET A 37 -5.74 0.24 2.66
CA MET A 37 -6.10 -0.96 3.41
C MET A 37 -5.29 -2.17 2.96
N PHE A 38 -4.99 -2.30 1.66
CA PHE A 38 -4.17 -3.40 1.16
C PHE A 38 -2.76 -3.39 1.73
N MET A 39 -2.23 -2.24 2.16
CA MET A 39 -0.92 -2.17 2.81
C MET A 39 -0.84 -2.91 4.17
N HIS A 40 -1.97 -3.33 4.75
CA HIS A 40 -1.95 -4.31 5.85
C HIS A 40 -1.53 -5.71 5.38
N CYS A 41 -1.49 -5.95 4.07
CA CYS A 41 -0.94 -7.12 3.40
C CYS A 41 -0.10 -6.68 2.18
N PRO A 42 1.17 -6.24 2.38
CA PRO A 42 1.99 -5.65 1.32
C PRO A 42 2.18 -6.55 0.08
N GLU A 43 2.24 -7.86 0.26
CA GLU A 43 2.32 -8.81 -0.85
C GLU A 43 1.08 -8.72 -1.77
N LEU A 44 -0.13 -8.68 -1.18
CA LEU A 44 -1.37 -8.48 -1.92
C LEU A 44 -1.39 -7.11 -2.59
N ALA A 45 -0.98 -6.05 -1.87
CA ALA A 45 -0.93 -4.70 -2.42
C ALA A 45 -0.02 -4.63 -3.66
N GLY A 46 1.18 -5.22 -3.59
CA GLY A 46 2.11 -5.28 -4.72
C GLY A 46 1.51 -6.01 -5.92
N ARG A 47 0.92 -7.19 -5.71
CA ARG A 47 0.25 -7.95 -6.79
C ARG A 47 -0.92 -7.17 -7.40
N ALA A 48 -1.77 -6.58 -6.57
CA ALA A 48 -2.91 -5.78 -7.00
C ALA A 48 -2.47 -4.53 -7.78
N ALA A 49 -1.30 -3.96 -7.45
CA ALA A 49 -0.72 -2.83 -8.17
C ALA A 49 -0.48 -3.13 -9.65
N HIS A 50 -0.24 -4.40 -10.00
CA HIS A 50 0.04 -4.85 -11.37
C HIS A 50 -1.19 -5.23 -12.20
N LEU A 51 -2.40 -5.28 -11.62
CA LEU A 51 -3.61 -5.73 -12.30
C LEU A 51 -4.24 -4.70 -13.27
N GLY A 52 -3.59 -3.56 -13.50
CA GLY A 52 -4.13 -2.47 -14.33
C GLY A 52 -5.28 -1.72 -13.66
N ALA A 53 -5.74 -0.65 -14.30
CA ALA A 53 -6.99 0.04 -14.01
C ALA A 53 -7.94 -0.17 -15.18
#